data_AF-A0A7J4MAK6-F1
#
_entry.id   AF-A0A7J4MAK6-F1
#
_cell.length_a   1.000
_cell.length_b   1.000
_cell.length_c   1.000
_cell.angle_alpha   90.00
_cell.angle_beta   90.00
_cell.angle_gamma   90.00
#
_symmetry.space_group_name_H-M   'P 1'
#
loop_
_entity.id
_entity.type
_entity.pdbx_description
1 polymer ?
#
loop_
_entity_poly.entity_id
_entity_poly.type
_entity_poly.pdbx_seq_one_letter_code
_entity_poly.pdbx_strand_id
1 'polypeptide(L)'
;MSDEGTVTDEVRIRELEQALETETDRLKKLYAAYEQQEKEYLDAKAEIEVLEKEIVEREIEKEAMENILMERDLKLRELEMSSTKSATLVSHLEPELEKMEEKYTREKDRLGKVFAIAEELDNDLKLAVTEMKARDGWYVAHMSLFEDLNKAIQERYEMIEQAVEAERAAQQKADAFVERMDSMVEARAAEMTIEEAEGAISDEADSTSSEDEIVVPVGVVEVAISPGPDGEYGTDDDEVEVRSRSSKDEENAPDEEAASEEAPAEETEETEE
;
A
#
# COMPACT_ATOMS: atom_id res chain seq x y z
N MET A 1 -89.37 129.53 37.52
CA MET A 1 -89.17 129.76 38.95
C MET A 1 -87.85 129.13 39.28
N SER A 2 -86.86 129.99 39.48
CA SER A 2 -85.45 129.70 39.64
C SER A 2 -85.22 128.94 40.93
N ASP A 3 -84.70 127.72 40.82
CA ASP A 3 -84.10 127.03 41.97
C ASP A 3 -82.59 126.98 41.73
N GLU A 4 -82.01 128.18 41.66
CA GLU A 4 -80.59 128.43 41.69
C GLU A 4 -80.18 128.42 43.17
N GLY A 5 -80.37 127.27 43.80
CA GLY A 5 -79.80 126.96 45.09
C GLY A 5 -78.31 126.88 44.91
N THR A 6 -77.57 127.78 45.55
CA THR A 6 -76.12 127.70 45.71
C THR A 6 -75.75 126.30 46.19
N VAL A 7 -75.28 125.45 45.29
CA VAL A 7 -74.49 124.27 45.64
C VAL A 7 -73.32 124.85 46.40
N THR A 8 -73.34 124.74 47.74
CA THR A 8 -72.22 125.20 48.55
C THR A 8 -70.97 124.50 48.03
N ASP A 9 -69.85 125.21 47.97
CA ASP A 9 -68.60 124.64 47.43
C ASP A 9 -68.29 123.27 48.06
N GLU A 10 -68.69 123.03 49.31
CA GLU A 10 -68.62 121.75 50.02
C GLU A 10 -69.37 120.58 49.35
N VAL A 11 -70.58 120.79 48.80
CA VAL A 11 -71.32 119.71 48.12
C VAL A 11 -70.68 119.38 46.77
N ARG A 12 -70.23 120.40 46.05
CA ARG A 12 -69.51 120.25 44.79
C ARG A 12 -68.16 119.56 44.99
N ILE A 13 -67.46 119.88 46.08
CA ILE A 13 -66.23 119.21 46.50
C ILE A 13 -66.51 117.73 46.80
N ARG A 14 -67.58 117.39 47.53
CA ARG A 14 -67.94 115.98 47.80
C ARG A 14 -68.29 115.20 46.54
N GLU A 15 -69.05 115.79 45.62
CA GLU A 15 -69.38 115.14 44.34
C GLU A 15 -68.12 114.89 43.50
N LEU A 16 -67.18 115.85 43.48
CA LEU A 16 -65.89 115.70 42.82
C LEU A 16 -65.00 114.65 43.52
N GLU A 17 -64.99 114.60 44.85
CA GLU A 17 -64.29 113.58 45.63
C GLU A 17 -64.84 112.17 45.35
N GLN A 18 -66.15 112.02 45.28
CA GLN A 18 -66.80 110.74 45.00
C GLN A 18 -66.57 110.30 43.54
N ALA A 19 -66.62 111.24 42.58
CA ALA A 19 -66.26 110.96 41.20
C ALA A 19 -64.77 110.57 41.07
N LEU A 20 -63.88 111.28 41.77
CA LEU A 20 -62.46 110.95 41.84
C LEU A 20 -62.26 109.54 42.42
N GLU A 21 -62.95 109.17 43.50
CA GLU A 21 -62.87 107.84 44.09
C GLU A 21 -63.31 106.75 43.11
N THR A 22 -64.46 106.92 42.45
CA THR A 22 -64.95 105.94 41.45
C THR A 22 -64.02 105.79 40.25
N GLU A 23 -63.46 106.90 39.75
CA GLU A 23 -62.47 106.86 38.66
C GLU A 23 -61.16 106.22 39.11
N THR A 24 -60.69 106.49 40.34
CA THR A 24 -59.48 105.82 40.87
C THR A 24 -59.68 104.31 41.02
N ASP A 25 -60.85 103.85 41.43
CA ASP A 25 -61.14 102.41 41.55
C ASP A 25 -61.30 101.73 40.20
N ARG A 26 -61.87 102.43 39.21
CA ARG A 26 -61.90 101.95 37.81
C ARG A 26 -60.49 101.83 37.25
N LEU A 27 -59.65 102.82 37.49
CA LEU A 27 -58.25 102.86 37.06
C LEU A 27 -57.47 101.69 37.67
N LYS A 28 -57.61 101.44 38.98
CA LYS A 28 -56.99 100.28 39.67
C LYS A 28 -57.39 98.94 39.05
N LYS A 29 -58.68 98.74 38.74
CA LYS A 29 -59.16 97.52 38.08
C LYS A 29 -58.57 97.36 36.68
N LEU A 30 -58.47 98.45 35.93
CA LEU A 30 -57.86 98.44 34.61
C LEU A 30 -56.37 98.09 34.70
N TYR A 31 -55.64 98.67 35.66
CA TYR A 31 -54.24 98.35 35.91
C TYR A 31 -54.04 96.87 36.29
N ALA A 32 -54.86 96.32 37.19
CA ALA A 32 -54.80 94.92 37.55
C ALA A 32 -55.08 93.99 36.35
N ALA A 33 -56.00 94.37 35.46
CA ALA A 33 -56.26 93.63 34.23
C ALA A 33 -55.09 93.71 33.24
N TYR A 34 -54.44 94.87 33.10
CA TYR A 34 -53.26 95.03 32.26
C TYR A 34 -52.05 94.27 32.80
N GLU A 35 -51.84 94.28 34.12
CA GLU A 35 -50.76 93.52 34.76
C GLU A 35 -50.95 92.01 34.56
N GLN A 36 -52.19 91.52 34.69
CA GLN A 36 -52.54 90.14 34.40
C GLN A 36 -52.32 89.81 32.92
N GLN A 37 -52.74 90.69 32.00
CA GLN A 37 -52.54 90.51 30.56
C GLN A 37 -51.05 90.51 30.18
N GLU A 38 -50.25 91.37 30.80
CA GLU A 38 -48.80 91.42 30.58
C GLU A 38 -48.15 90.10 31.01
N LYS A 39 -48.56 89.54 32.15
CA LYS A 39 -48.07 88.25 32.62
C LYS A 39 -48.44 87.12 31.66
N GLU A 40 -49.71 87.03 31.24
CA GLU A 40 -50.17 86.02 30.27
C GLU A 40 -49.44 86.15 28.93
N TYR A 41 -49.15 87.39 28.49
CA TYR A 41 -48.39 87.65 27.28
C TYR A 41 -46.93 87.20 27.38
N LEU A 42 -46.30 87.38 28.55
CA LEU A 42 -44.94 86.89 28.80
C LEU A 42 -44.90 85.36 28.87
N ASP A 43 -45.87 84.74 29.52
CA ASP A 43 -45.97 83.27 29.60
C ASP A 43 -46.18 82.66 28.20
N ALA A 44 -47.07 83.24 27.38
CA ALA A 44 -47.28 82.81 26.00
C ALA A 44 -46.03 83.02 25.12
N LYS A 45 -45.27 84.10 25.33
CA LYS A 45 -43.99 84.29 24.65
C LYS A 45 -42.97 83.22 25.01
N ALA A 46 -42.86 82.88 26.29
CA ALA A 46 -41.97 81.82 26.74
C ALA A 46 -42.37 80.46 26.15
N GLU A 47 -43.67 80.16 26.08
CA GLU A 47 -44.19 78.95 25.43
C GLU A 47 -43.86 78.92 23.94
N ILE A 48 -44.05 80.03 23.22
CA ILE A 48 -43.68 80.14 21.81
C ILE A 48 -42.18 79.89 21.61
N GLU A 49 -41.30 80.48 22.42
CA GLU A 49 -39.85 80.26 22.31
C GLU A 49 -39.45 78.79 22.54
N VAL A 50 -40.15 78.07 23.44
CA VAL A 50 -39.91 76.64 23.67
C VAL A 50 -40.39 75.82 22.46
N LEU A 51 -41.60 76.11 21.95
CA LEU A 51 -42.16 75.41 20.79
C LEU A 51 -41.33 75.65 19.52
N GLU A 52 -40.79 76.85 19.32
CA GLU A 52 -39.91 77.17 18.20
C GLU A 52 -38.63 76.33 18.25
N LYS A 53 -38.03 76.17 19.43
CA LYS A 53 -36.84 75.30 19.61
C LYS A 53 -37.18 73.84 19.34
N GLU A 54 -38.30 73.36 19.86
CA GLU A 54 -38.75 71.98 19.64
C GLU A 54 -39.04 71.70 18.15
N ILE A 55 -39.61 72.66 17.42
CA ILE A 55 -39.82 72.53 15.97
C ILE A 55 -38.49 72.40 15.23
N VAL A 56 -37.48 73.21 15.59
CA VAL A 56 -36.15 73.13 14.98
C VAL A 56 -35.49 71.79 15.28
N GLU A 57 -35.55 71.32 16.52
CA GLU A 57 -35.02 70.00 16.91
C GLU A 57 -35.70 68.87 16.12
N ARG A 58 -37.04 68.91 16.03
CA ARG A 58 -37.81 67.93 15.25
C ARG A 58 -37.47 67.97 13.75
N GLU A 59 -37.21 69.14 13.17
CA GLU A 59 -36.83 69.24 11.76
C GLU A 59 -35.42 68.68 11.53
N ILE A 60 -34.47 68.92 12.45
CA ILE A 60 -33.12 68.34 12.39
C ILE A 60 -33.18 66.81 12.49
N GLU A 61 -33.96 66.28 13.42
CA GLU A 61 -34.14 64.82 13.57
C GLU A 61 -34.77 64.20 12.33
N LYS A 62 -35.77 64.87 11.75
CA LYS A 62 -36.42 64.43 10.51
C LYS A 62 -35.43 64.42 9.35
N GLU A 63 -34.64 65.48 9.16
CA GLU A 63 -33.60 65.53 8.12
C GLU A 63 -32.54 64.44 8.33
N ALA A 64 -32.12 64.20 9.58
CA ALA A 64 -31.19 63.11 9.91
C ALA A 64 -31.75 61.74 9.55
N MET A 65 -33.04 61.49 9.82
CA MET A 65 -33.71 60.25 9.48
C MET A 65 -33.89 60.08 7.97
N GLU A 66 -34.24 61.15 7.24
CA GLU A 66 -34.34 61.16 5.78
C GLU A 66 -32.98 60.84 5.13
N ASN A 67 -31.88 61.39 5.66
CA ASN A 67 -30.53 61.08 5.21
C ASN A 67 -30.18 59.59 5.38
N ILE A 68 -30.49 59.02 6.55
CA ILE A 68 -30.26 57.58 6.80
C ILE A 68 -31.11 56.72 5.86
N LEU A 69 -32.36 57.08 5.62
CA LEU A 69 -33.23 56.36 4.69
C LEU A 69 -32.66 56.38 3.27
N MET A 70 -32.21 57.54 2.79
CA MET A 70 -31.57 57.66 1.47
C MET A 70 -30.30 56.79 1.37
N GLU A 71 -29.43 56.79 2.39
CA GLU A 71 -28.25 55.92 2.42
C GLU A 71 -28.62 54.43 2.37
N ARG A 72 -29.69 54.04 3.08
CA ARG A 72 -30.18 52.65 3.09
C ARG A 72 -30.73 52.24 1.74
N ASP A 73 -31.48 53.11 1.07
CA ASP A 73 -32.01 52.85 -0.28
C ASP A 73 -30.89 52.70 -1.31
N LEU A 74 -29.85 53.55 -1.23
CA LEU A 74 -28.66 53.41 -2.08
C LEU A 74 -27.96 52.07 -1.85
N LYS A 75 -27.77 51.69 -0.59
CA LYS A 75 -27.12 50.42 -0.23
C LYS A 75 -27.96 49.22 -0.65
N LEU A 76 -29.28 49.28 -0.51
CA LEU A 76 -30.20 48.24 -0.96
C LEU A 76 -30.08 48.05 -2.47
N ARG A 77 -30.12 49.15 -3.23
CA ARG A 77 -29.95 49.12 -4.68
C ARG A 77 -28.58 48.57 -5.10
N GLU A 78 -27.52 48.92 -4.39
CA GLU A 78 -26.18 48.37 -4.64
C GLU A 78 -26.16 46.85 -4.41
N LEU A 79 -26.77 46.37 -3.33
CA LEU A 79 -26.89 44.95 -3.03
C LEU A 79 -27.70 44.21 -4.10
N GLU A 80 -28.81 44.76 -4.57
CA GLU A 80 -29.60 44.21 -5.68
C GLU A 80 -28.77 44.12 -6.97
N MET A 81 -28.01 45.18 -7.29
CA MET A 81 -27.11 45.18 -8.45
C MET A 81 -25.97 44.17 -8.29
N SER A 82 -25.44 43.97 -7.08
CA SER A 82 -24.40 42.98 -6.81
C SER A 82 -24.95 41.54 -6.88
N SER A 83 -26.18 41.32 -6.41
CA SER A 83 -26.88 40.04 -6.44
C SER A 83 -27.20 39.63 -7.87
N THR A 84 -27.73 40.55 -8.68
CA THR A 84 -28.00 40.29 -10.11
C THR A 84 -26.72 40.00 -10.89
N LYS A 85 -25.63 40.77 -10.68
CA LYS A 85 -24.32 40.46 -11.27
C LYS A 85 -23.83 39.06 -10.88
N SER A 86 -23.89 38.73 -9.60
CA SER A 86 -23.48 37.41 -9.11
C SER A 86 -24.33 36.30 -9.71
N ALA A 87 -25.66 36.47 -9.79
CA ALA A 87 -26.56 35.53 -10.43
C ALA A 87 -26.24 35.32 -11.92
N THR A 88 -25.90 36.38 -12.67
CA THR A 88 -25.46 36.24 -14.06
C THR A 88 -24.12 35.53 -14.20
N LEU A 89 -23.19 35.75 -13.27
CA LEU A 89 -21.91 35.04 -13.25
C LEU A 89 -22.11 33.55 -12.95
N VAL A 90 -22.96 33.23 -11.96
CA VAL A 90 -23.34 31.83 -11.66
C VAL A 90 -23.95 31.17 -12.88
N SER A 91 -24.91 31.82 -13.54
CA SER A 91 -25.56 31.28 -14.75
C SER A 91 -24.58 30.99 -15.90
N HIS A 92 -23.44 31.68 -15.98
CA HIS A 92 -22.43 31.43 -17.00
C HIS A 92 -21.39 30.38 -16.58
N LEU A 93 -20.98 30.41 -15.31
CA LEU A 93 -19.96 29.51 -14.77
C LEU A 93 -20.48 28.10 -14.50
N GLU A 94 -21.75 27.96 -14.13
CA GLU A 94 -22.39 26.65 -13.86
C GLU A 94 -22.27 25.66 -15.04
N PRO A 95 -22.61 26.02 -16.30
CA PRO A 95 -22.42 25.11 -17.42
C PRO A 95 -20.96 24.88 -17.81
N GLU A 96 -20.05 25.81 -17.49
CA GLU A 96 -18.62 25.60 -17.71
C GLU A 96 -18.04 24.61 -16.70
N LEU A 97 -18.49 24.71 -15.44
CA LEU A 97 -18.15 23.77 -14.39
C LEU A 97 -18.65 22.37 -14.73
N GLU A 98 -19.91 22.23 -15.15
CA GLU A 98 -20.48 20.95 -15.57
C GLU A 98 -19.66 20.32 -16.72
N LYS A 99 -19.31 21.10 -17.75
CA LYS A 99 -18.44 20.62 -18.85
C LYS A 99 -17.06 20.20 -18.38
N MET A 100 -16.49 20.89 -17.39
CA MET A 100 -15.21 20.54 -16.80
C MET A 100 -15.30 19.28 -15.96
N GLU A 101 -16.37 19.09 -15.19
CA GLU A 101 -16.66 17.88 -14.45
C GLU A 101 -16.84 16.68 -15.38
N GLU A 102 -17.56 16.84 -16.50
CA GLU A 102 -17.67 15.79 -17.51
C GLU A 102 -16.33 15.46 -18.18
N LYS A 103 -15.48 16.45 -18.45
CA LYS A 103 -14.12 16.18 -18.97
C LYS A 103 -13.30 15.44 -17.95
N TYR A 104 -13.39 15.84 -16.68
CA TYR A 104 -12.68 15.21 -15.58
C TYR A 104 -13.12 13.75 -15.39
N THR A 105 -14.43 13.44 -15.45
CA THR A 105 -14.91 12.06 -15.36
C THR A 105 -14.47 11.22 -16.56
N ARG A 106 -14.52 11.76 -17.79
CA ARG A 106 -14.00 11.09 -18.99
C ARG A 106 -12.50 10.82 -18.89
N GLU A 107 -11.71 11.77 -18.40
CA GLU A 107 -10.27 11.61 -18.19
C GLU A 107 -9.97 10.61 -17.08
N LYS A 108 -10.72 10.64 -15.98
CA LYS A 108 -10.63 9.65 -14.90
C LYS A 108 -10.90 8.24 -15.42
N ASP A 109 -11.95 8.04 -16.21
CA ASP A 109 -12.27 6.74 -16.80
C ASP A 109 -11.20 6.28 -17.79
N ARG A 110 -10.69 7.20 -18.62
CA ARG A 110 -9.59 6.91 -19.55
C ARG A 110 -8.33 6.51 -18.80
N LEU A 111 -7.99 7.22 -17.73
CA LEU A 111 -6.83 6.93 -16.90
C LEU A 111 -6.99 5.57 -16.21
N GLY A 112 -8.19 5.25 -15.69
CA GLY A 112 -8.51 3.93 -15.14
C GLY A 112 -8.27 2.80 -16.15
N LYS A 113 -8.67 3.00 -17.41
CA LYS A 113 -8.40 2.02 -18.49
C LYS A 113 -6.90 1.87 -18.78
N VAL A 114 -6.15 2.97 -18.81
CA VAL A 114 -4.69 2.92 -19.02
C VAL A 114 -4.00 2.19 -17.87
N PHE A 115 -4.43 2.41 -16.62
CA PHE A 115 -3.91 1.67 -15.47
C PHE A 115 -4.24 0.17 -15.55
N ALA A 116 -5.46 -0.20 -15.93
CA ALA A 116 -5.82 -1.60 -16.12
C ALA A 116 -4.94 -2.27 -17.19
N ILE A 117 -4.74 -1.63 -18.35
CA ILE A 117 -3.86 -2.14 -19.41
C ILE A 117 -2.40 -2.22 -18.92
N ALA A 118 -1.93 -1.25 -18.15
CA ALA A 118 -0.58 -1.27 -17.61
C ALA A 118 -0.37 -2.40 -16.59
N GLU A 119 -1.40 -2.70 -15.78
CA GLU A 119 -1.38 -3.82 -14.83
C GLU A 119 -1.42 -5.17 -15.56
N GLU A 120 -2.25 -5.32 -16.59
CA GLU A 120 -2.24 -6.49 -17.48
C GLU A 120 -0.86 -6.69 -18.11
N LEU A 121 -0.24 -5.63 -18.63
CA LEU A 121 1.08 -5.70 -19.25
C LEU A 121 2.20 -6.04 -18.23
N ASP A 122 2.08 -5.59 -16.98
CA ASP A 122 3.02 -5.97 -15.91
C ASP A 122 2.87 -7.45 -15.51
N ASN A 123 1.64 -7.95 -15.46
CA ASN A 123 1.36 -9.36 -15.22
C ASN A 123 1.91 -10.24 -16.35
N ASP A 124 1.69 -9.86 -17.61
CA ASP A 124 2.25 -10.54 -18.78
C ASP A 124 3.78 -10.54 -18.77
N LEU A 125 4.40 -9.41 -18.41
CA LEU A 125 5.85 -9.31 -18.26
C LEU A 125 6.37 -10.28 -17.20
N LYS A 126 5.73 -10.34 -16.03
CA LYS A 126 6.09 -11.27 -14.95
C LYS A 126 6.01 -12.72 -15.43
N LEU A 127 4.92 -13.08 -16.10
CA LEU A 127 4.75 -14.42 -16.68
C LEU A 127 5.86 -14.74 -17.67
N ALA A 128 6.10 -13.87 -18.65
CA ALA A 128 7.16 -14.04 -19.64
C ALA A 128 8.56 -14.19 -19.01
N VAL A 129 8.86 -13.42 -17.96
CA VAL A 129 10.13 -13.54 -17.22
C VAL A 129 10.22 -14.88 -16.49
N THR A 130 9.14 -15.35 -15.87
CA THR A 130 9.13 -16.67 -15.20
C THR A 130 9.30 -17.81 -16.20
N GLU A 131 8.65 -17.75 -17.36
CA GLU A 131 8.79 -18.76 -18.43
C GLU A 131 10.21 -18.76 -19.03
N MET A 132 10.79 -17.59 -19.29
CA MET A 132 12.17 -17.46 -19.75
C MET A 132 13.15 -18.06 -18.74
N LYS A 133 12.97 -17.78 -17.44
CA LYS A 133 13.80 -18.38 -16.38
C LYS A 133 13.64 -19.89 -16.30
N ALA A 134 12.42 -20.41 -16.43
CA ALA A 134 12.18 -21.85 -16.44
C ALA A 134 12.88 -22.52 -17.64
N ARG A 135 12.77 -21.90 -18.82
CA ARG A 135 13.46 -22.35 -20.03
C ARG A 135 14.98 -22.33 -19.87
N ASP A 136 15.53 -21.23 -19.35
CA ASP A 136 16.98 -21.09 -19.15
C ASP A 136 17.49 -22.07 -18.08
N GLY A 137 16.75 -22.29 -16.99
CA GLY A 137 17.05 -23.31 -15.99
C GLY A 137 17.06 -24.72 -16.57
N TRP A 138 16.08 -25.05 -17.41
CA TRP A 138 16.03 -26.33 -18.12
C TRP A 138 17.23 -26.52 -19.05
N TYR A 139 17.61 -25.48 -19.81
CA TYR A 139 18.79 -25.52 -20.68
C TYR A 139 20.08 -25.75 -19.90
N VAL A 140 20.29 -25.06 -18.78
CA VAL A 140 21.48 -25.24 -17.93
C VAL A 140 21.54 -26.67 -17.39
N ALA A 141 20.42 -27.18 -16.86
CA ALA A 141 20.35 -28.56 -16.36
C ALA A 141 20.58 -29.61 -17.46
N HIS A 142 20.11 -29.36 -18.69
CA HIS A 142 20.37 -30.26 -19.81
C HIS A 142 21.83 -30.19 -20.28
N MET A 143 22.43 -29.00 -20.32
CA MET A 143 23.83 -28.85 -20.71
C MET A 143 24.78 -29.47 -19.67
N SER A 144 24.48 -29.34 -18.37
CA SER A 144 25.29 -30.00 -17.33
C SER A 144 25.28 -31.52 -17.49
N LEU A 145 24.14 -32.12 -17.82
CA LEU A 145 24.06 -33.57 -18.08
C LEU A 145 24.92 -33.99 -19.28
N PHE A 146 24.98 -33.18 -20.34
CA PHE A 146 25.88 -33.46 -21.48
C PHE A 146 27.36 -33.28 -21.11
N GLU A 147 27.69 -32.29 -20.28
CA GLU A 147 29.05 -32.11 -19.76
C GLU A 147 29.48 -33.30 -18.90
N ASP A 148 28.61 -33.77 -18.02
CA ASP A 148 28.88 -34.90 -17.14
C ASP A 148 28.97 -36.22 -17.93
N LEU A 149 28.11 -36.42 -18.94
CA LEU A 149 28.24 -37.55 -19.86
C LEU A 149 29.58 -37.50 -20.62
N ASN A 150 30.01 -36.31 -21.07
CA ASN A 150 31.29 -36.16 -21.76
C ASN A 150 32.47 -36.49 -20.83
N LYS A 151 32.42 -36.07 -19.56
CA LYS A 151 33.42 -36.46 -18.54
C LYS A 151 33.43 -37.97 -18.34
N ALA A 152 32.27 -38.60 -18.14
CA ALA A 152 32.18 -40.05 -17.95
C ALA A 152 32.70 -40.84 -19.18
N ILE A 153 32.45 -40.33 -20.39
CA ILE A 153 33.00 -40.92 -21.62
C ILE A 153 34.53 -40.80 -21.66
N GLN A 154 35.08 -39.64 -21.29
CA GLN A 154 36.53 -39.43 -21.21
C GLN A 154 37.17 -40.36 -20.17
N GLU A 155 36.61 -40.43 -18.96
CA GLU A 155 37.05 -41.35 -17.91
C GLU A 155 37.03 -42.81 -18.39
N ARG A 156 36.00 -43.21 -19.14
CA ARG A 156 35.94 -44.55 -19.74
C ARG A 156 37.02 -44.79 -20.78
N TYR A 157 37.35 -43.80 -21.62
CA TYR A 157 38.46 -43.92 -22.58
C TYR A 157 39.81 -44.04 -21.87
N GLU A 158 40.04 -43.26 -20.81
CA GLU A 158 41.26 -43.34 -20.00
C GLU A 158 41.39 -44.72 -19.33
N MET A 159 40.31 -45.26 -18.78
CA MET A 159 40.31 -46.63 -18.23
C MET A 159 40.60 -47.68 -19.31
N ILE A 160 40.05 -47.53 -20.51
CA ILE A 160 40.34 -48.46 -21.63
C ILE A 160 41.80 -48.34 -22.05
N GLU A 161 42.36 -47.14 -22.15
CA GLU A 161 43.77 -46.93 -22.48
C GLU A 161 44.66 -47.59 -21.43
N GLN A 162 44.39 -47.38 -20.14
CA GLN A 162 45.10 -48.06 -19.04
C GLN A 162 44.96 -49.57 -19.12
N ALA A 163 43.78 -50.10 -19.44
CA ALA A 163 43.55 -51.53 -19.60
C ALA A 163 44.32 -52.11 -20.80
N VAL A 164 44.35 -51.40 -21.93
CA VAL A 164 45.09 -51.79 -23.14
C VAL A 164 46.60 -51.71 -22.91
N GLU A 165 47.07 -50.69 -22.18
CA GLU A 165 48.49 -50.59 -21.78
C GLU A 165 48.86 -51.72 -20.81
N ALA A 166 47.98 -52.04 -19.86
CA ALA A 166 48.15 -53.17 -18.95
C ALA A 166 48.14 -54.50 -19.71
N GLU A 167 47.25 -54.68 -20.69
CA GLU A 167 47.20 -55.86 -21.57
C GLU A 167 48.47 -55.95 -22.43
N ARG A 168 48.91 -54.85 -23.04
CA ARG A 168 50.16 -54.81 -23.82
C ARG A 168 51.36 -55.12 -22.94
N ALA A 169 51.42 -54.58 -21.72
CA ALA A 169 52.47 -54.88 -20.76
C ALA A 169 52.39 -56.34 -20.28
N ALA A 170 51.18 -56.89 -20.11
CA ALA A 170 50.97 -58.30 -19.78
C ALA A 170 51.39 -59.21 -20.94
N GLN A 171 51.07 -58.84 -22.18
CA GLN A 171 51.49 -59.56 -23.38
C GLN A 171 53.01 -59.51 -23.56
N GLN A 172 53.63 -58.34 -23.40
CA GLN A 172 55.09 -58.23 -23.42
C GLN A 172 55.75 -59.09 -22.33
N LYS A 173 55.15 -59.14 -21.13
CA LYS A 173 55.61 -60.05 -20.07
C LYS A 173 55.38 -61.52 -20.42
N ALA A 174 54.29 -61.86 -21.08
CA ALA A 174 53.99 -63.22 -21.55
C ALA A 174 54.95 -63.65 -22.67
N ASP A 175 55.21 -62.78 -23.65
CA ASP A 175 56.17 -63.02 -24.73
C ASP A 175 57.60 -63.18 -24.15
N ALA A 176 57.99 -62.34 -23.18
CA ALA A 176 59.27 -62.49 -22.48
C ALA A 176 59.33 -63.78 -21.63
N PHE A 177 58.20 -64.24 -21.08
CA PHE A 177 58.13 -65.53 -20.39
C PHE A 177 58.28 -66.70 -21.38
N VAL A 178 57.64 -66.63 -22.55
CA VAL A 178 57.79 -67.63 -23.62
C VAL A 178 59.22 -67.63 -24.15
N GLU A 179 59.85 -66.48 -24.43
CA GLU A 179 61.25 -66.43 -24.85
C GLU A 179 62.19 -67.02 -23.77
N ARG A 180 61.91 -66.78 -22.49
CA ARG A 180 62.68 -67.40 -21.40
C ARG A 180 62.45 -68.91 -21.34
N MET A 181 61.22 -69.38 -21.56
CA MET A 181 60.89 -70.80 -21.64
C MET A 181 61.58 -71.46 -22.85
N ASP A 182 61.49 -70.85 -24.03
CA ASP A 182 62.14 -71.30 -25.25
C ASP A 182 63.66 -71.32 -25.09
N SER A 183 64.26 -70.28 -24.48
CA SER A 183 65.69 -70.29 -24.16
C SER A 183 66.06 -71.38 -23.14
N MET A 184 65.19 -71.71 -22.20
CA MET A 184 65.40 -72.81 -21.26
C MET A 184 65.22 -74.17 -21.94
N VAL A 185 64.28 -74.30 -22.87
CA VAL A 185 64.08 -75.50 -23.71
C VAL A 185 65.25 -75.67 -24.67
N GLU A 186 65.76 -74.60 -25.29
CA GLU A 186 66.97 -74.61 -26.11
C GLU A 186 68.21 -74.89 -25.28
N ALA A 187 68.35 -74.32 -24.08
CA ALA A 187 69.43 -74.65 -23.16
C ALA A 187 69.35 -76.13 -22.74
N ARG A 188 68.15 -76.66 -22.47
CA ARG A 188 67.93 -78.07 -22.19
C ARG A 188 68.16 -78.96 -23.41
N ALA A 189 67.83 -78.50 -24.62
CA ALA A 189 68.11 -79.21 -25.87
C ALA A 189 69.61 -79.19 -26.19
N ALA A 190 70.30 -78.08 -25.90
CA ALA A 190 71.75 -77.96 -25.96
C ALA A 190 72.41 -78.85 -24.91
N GLU A 191 71.89 -78.88 -23.69
CA GLU A 191 72.28 -79.85 -22.66
C GLU A 191 71.99 -81.28 -23.12
N MET A 192 70.88 -81.57 -23.82
CA MET A 192 70.61 -82.90 -24.41
C MET A 192 71.59 -83.25 -25.54
N THR A 193 72.02 -82.30 -26.37
CA THR A 193 73.05 -82.55 -27.41
C THR A 193 74.46 -82.65 -26.82
N ILE A 194 74.71 -82.04 -25.67
CA ILE A 194 75.92 -82.19 -24.87
C ILE A 194 75.88 -83.49 -24.05
N GLU A 195 74.72 -83.90 -23.53
CA GLU A 195 74.45 -85.20 -22.88
C GLU A 195 74.46 -86.34 -23.90
N GLU A 196 74.08 -86.14 -25.17
CA GLU A 196 74.29 -87.13 -26.24
C GLU A 196 75.78 -87.28 -26.61
N ALA A 197 76.64 -86.31 -26.28
CA ALA A 197 78.09 -86.40 -26.42
C ALA A 197 78.80 -86.90 -25.13
N GLU A 198 78.18 -86.78 -23.96
CA GLU A 198 78.71 -87.25 -22.66
C GLU A 198 77.60 -87.86 -21.78
N GLY A 199 76.92 -88.93 -22.21
CA GLY A 199 75.87 -89.50 -21.36
C GLY A 199 74.88 -90.44 -22.00
N ALA A 200 75.34 -91.52 -22.62
CA ALA A 200 74.46 -92.66 -22.86
C ALA A 200 73.96 -93.23 -21.52
N ILE A 201 72.64 -93.47 -21.46
CA ILE A 201 71.85 -94.28 -20.50
C ILE A 201 71.23 -93.51 -19.30
N SER A 202 70.01 -92.98 -19.47
CA SER A 202 68.78 -93.58 -18.89
C SER A 202 67.61 -92.58 -18.79
N ASP A 203 66.65 -92.72 -19.71
CA ASP A 203 65.19 -92.66 -19.59
C ASP A 203 64.44 -91.66 -18.68
N GLU A 204 63.67 -90.82 -19.38
CA GLU A 204 62.22 -90.55 -19.26
C GLU A 204 61.64 -89.86 -17.99
N ALA A 205 61.21 -88.61 -18.23
CA ALA A 205 59.88 -88.03 -17.98
C ALA A 205 59.05 -88.49 -16.76
N ASP A 206 58.60 -87.53 -15.94
CA ASP A 206 57.17 -87.13 -16.01
C ASP A 206 56.93 -85.78 -15.31
N SER A 207 55.99 -85.03 -15.87
CA SER A 207 55.50 -83.72 -15.45
C SER A 207 54.35 -83.86 -14.46
N THR A 208 54.19 -82.92 -13.53
CA THR A 208 53.01 -82.01 -13.46
C THR A 208 52.98 -81.26 -12.12
N SER A 209 52.93 -79.94 -12.24
CA SER A 209 52.79 -78.96 -11.17
C SER A 209 51.34 -78.89 -10.71
N SER A 210 51.13 -78.76 -9.40
CA SER A 210 49.86 -78.38 -8.77
C SER A 210 49.49 -76.96 -9.16
N GLU A 211 48.31 -76.77 -9.75
CA GLU A 211 47.66 -75.45 -9.86
C GLU A 211 46.79 -75.25 -8.61
N ASP A 212 47.19 -74.28 -7.77
CA ASP A 212 46.37 -73.76 -6.68
C ASP A 212 45.26 -72.89 -7.28
N GLU A 213 44.01 -73.35 -7.15
CA GLU A 213 42.82 -72.59 -7.48
C GLU A 213 42.55 -71.56 -6.36
N ILE A 214 42.95 -70.30 -6.58
CA ILE A 214 42.58 -69.18 -5.70
C ILE A 214 41.13 -68.80 -6.01
N VAL A 215 40.20 -69.29 -5.19
CA VAL A 215 38.80 -68.84 -5.17
C VAL A 215 38.73 -67.50 -4.44
N VAL A 216 38.43 -66.41 -5.16
CA VAL A 216 38.08 -65.11 -4.56
C VAL A 216 36.55 -65.07 -4.40
N PRO A 217 35.99 -65.07 -3.17
CA PRO A 217 34.55 -64.90 -3.01
C PRO A 217 34.16 -63.43 -3.25
N VAL A 218 33.31 -63.19 -4.25
CA VAL A 218 32.57 -61.93 -4.39
C VAL A 218 31.50 -61.91 -3.30
N GLY A 219 31.77 -61.19 -2.21
CA GLY A 219 30.75 -60.91 -1.19
C GLY A 219 29.64 -60.07 -1.79
N VAL A 220 28.39 -60.52 -1.65
CA VAL A 220 27.21 -59.73 -2.04
C VAL A 220 27.06 -58.58 -1.04
N VAL A 221 27.20 -57.36 -1.53
CA VAL A 221 26.95 -56.12 -0.78
C VAL A 221 25.51 -55.70 -1.06
N GLU A 222 24.72 -55.48 0.00
CA GLU A 222 23.42 -54.85 -0.14
C GLU A 222 23.56 -53.34 0.07
N VAL A 223 22.99 -52.58 -0.86
CA VAL A 223 22.89 -51.14 -0.81
C VAL A 223 21.41 -50.82 -0.58
N ALA A 224 21.11 -50.18 0.54
CA ALA A 224 19.78 -49.68 0.85
C ALA A 224 19.81 -48.15 0.77
N ILE A 225 18.83 -47.59 0.07
CA ILE A 225 18.60 -46.15 -0.06
C ILE A 225 17.31 -45.86 0.70
N SER A 226 17.37 -44.93 1.66
CA SER A 226 16.18 -44.45 2.38
C SER A 226 15.94 -42.99 2.00
N PRO A 227 14.68 -42.59 1.74
CA PRO A 227 14.37 -41.23 1.37
C PRO A 227 14.63 -40.30 2.55
N GLY A 228 15.06 -39.07 2.25
CA GLY A 228 15.28 -38.02 3.23
C GLY A 228 14.01 -37.59 3.98
N PRO A 229 14.10 -36.58 4.86
CA PRO A 229 12.96 -36.06 5.62
C PRO A 229 11.76 -35.58 4.76
N ASP A 230 11.98 -35.32 3.48
CA ASP A 230 10.97 -34.93 2.51
C ASP A 230 10.15 -36.12 1.94
N GLY A 231 10.64 -37.35 2.09
CA GLY A 231 9.96 -38.59 1.71
C GLY A 231 10.00 -38.91 0.21
N GLU A 232 10.78 -38.19 -0.59
CA GLU A 232 10.97 -38.45 -2.02
C GLU A 232 12.35 -39.06 -2.30
N TYR A 233 12.47 -39.92 -3.32
CA TYR A 233 13.74 -40.53 -3.72
C TYR A 233 14.38 -39.73 -4.86
N GLY A 234 15.70 -39.56 -4.82
CA GLY A 234 16.52 -38.91 -5.85
C GLY A 234 16.94 -37.47 -5.52
N THR A 235 16.80 -37.06 -4.26
CA THR A 235 17.16 -35.75 -3.74
C THR A 235 18.50 -35.78 -2.99
N ASP A 236 19.12 -34.61 -2.82
CA ASP A 236 20.47 -34.51 -2.25
C ASP A 236 20.56 -34.92 -0.76
N ASP A 237 19.41 -35.14 -0.11
CA ASP A 237 19.25 -35.53 1.29
C ASP A 237 18.96 -37.02 1.50
N ASP A 238 18.94 -37.83 0.43
CA ASP A 238 18.83 -39.29 0.52
C ASP A 238 20.03 -39.92 1.25
N GLU A 239 19.74 -40.82 2.20
CA GLU A 239 20.76 -41.52 2.96
C GLU A 239 21.05 -42.91 2.35
N VAL A 240 22.33 -43.14 2.04
CA VAL A 240 22.81 -44.41 1.46
C VAL A 240 23.60 -45.19 2.50
N GLU A 241 23.09 -46.35 2.88
CA GLU A 241 23.81 -47.29 3.75
C GLU A 241 24.32 -48.50 2.94
N VAL A 242 25.61 -48.78 3.10
CA VAL A 242 26.29 -49.92 2.49
C VAL A 242 26.69 -50.89 3.59
N ARG A 243 26.07 -52.07 3.65
CA ARG A 243 26.36 -53.09 4.66
C ARG A 243 26.90 -54.36 4.00
N SER A 244 27.96 -54.92 4.58
CA SER A 244 28.47 -56.25 4.21
C SER A 244 27.68 -57.32 4.97
N ARG A 245 27.06 -58.26 4.25
CA ARG A 245 26.38 -59.39 4.89
C ARG A 245 27.42 -60.32 5.53
N SER A 246 27.63 -60.20 6.83
CA SER A 246 28.22 -61.25 7.65
C SER A 246 27.09 -62.16 8.13
N SER A 247 27.25 -63.48 7.97
CA SER A 247 26.27 -64.50 8.35
C SER A 247 26.21 -64.67 9.87
N LYS A 248 25.65 -63.67 10.56
CA LYS A 248 25.21 -63.73 11.96
C LYS A 248 24.51 -62.42 12.26
N ASP A 249 23.18 -62.45 12.29
CA ASP A 249 22.31 -61.67 13.19
C ASP A 249 20.86 -61.82 12.71
N GLU A 250 20.33 -63.04 12.83
CA GLU A 250 18.90 -63.28 13.03
C GLU A 250 18.75 -63.68 14.49
N GLU A 251 18.38 -62.74 15.36
CA GLU A 251 17.66 -62.96 16.62
C GLU A 251 17.52 -61.62 17.37
N ASN A 252 16.43 -60.89 17.11
CA ASN A 252 15.57 -60.36 18.17
C ASN A 252 14.37 -59.61 17.57
N ALA A 253 13.19 -60.20 17.72
CA ALA A 253 11.97 -59.41 17.90
C ALA A 253 11.99 -58.78 19.30
N PRO A 254 11.23 -57.70 19.52
CA PRO A 254 10.01 -57.95 20.27
C PRO A 254 8.77 -57.23 19.73
N ASP A 255 7.65 -57.88 20.04
CA ASP A 255 6.24 -57.48 19.96
C ASP A 255 5.88 -56.26 20.83
N GLU A 256 4.59 -55.87 20.68
CA GLU A 256 3.72 -55.08 21.57
C GLU A 256 3.74 -53.56 21.35
N GLU A 257 2.64 -52.82 21.31
CA GLU A 257 1.22 -53.04 21.63
C GLU A 257 0.43 -51.88 20.97
N ALA A 258 -0.71 -52.12 20.33
CA ALA A 258 -2.07 -51.90 20.85
C ALA A 258 -2.71 -50.52 20.61
N ALA A 259 -3.92 -50.61 20.06
CA ALA A 259 -5.09 -49.74 20.27
C ALA A 259 -5.03 -48.31 19.66
N SER A 260 -6.07 -47.75 19.07
CA SER A 260 -7.52 -47.90 19.23
C SER A 260 -8.24 -47.21 18.06
N GLU A 261 -9.48 -47.66 17.77
CA GLU A 261 -10.72 -46.88 17.50
C GLU A 261 -10.59 -45.45 16.93
N GLU A 262 -11.38 -44.95 15.98
CA GLU A 262 -12.77 -45.18 15.59
C GLU A 262 -13.02 -44.32 14.34
N ALA A 263 -13.82 -44.79 13.38
CA ALA A 263 -14.65 -43.93 12.54
C ALA A 263 -15.90 -43.52 13.35
N PRO A 264 -16.85 -42.61 12.94
CA PRO A 264 -17.12 -42.12 11.58
C PRO A 264 -17.64 -40.65 11.45
N ALA A 265 -17.90 -40.26 10.19
CA ALA A 265 -18.99 -39.41 9.63
C ALA A 265 -19.53 -38.16 10.36
N GLU A 266 -19.67 -37.03 9.64
CA GLU A 266 -21.00 -36.42 9.36
C GLU A 266 -20.93 -35.35 8.23
N GLU A 267 -21.92 -35.41 7.34
CA GLU A 267 -22.35 -34.33 6.43
C GLU A 267 -23.07 -33.25 7.24
N THR A 268 -22.86 -31.97 6.90
CA THR A 268 -23.90 -30.95 7.07
C THR A 268 -23.85 -29.93 5.93
N GLU A 269 -25.01 -29.74 5.32
CA GLU A 269 -25.45 -28.61 4.52
C GLU A 269 -25.03 -27.26 5.15
N GLU A 270 -24.72 -26.26 4.30
CA GLU A 270 -25.31 -24.94 4.48
C GLU A 270 -25.31 -24.17 3.14
N THR A 271 -26.53 -23.98 2.65
CA THR A 271 -26.96 -22.94 1.72
C THR A 271 -27.06 -21.60 2.45
N GLU A 272 -26.50 -20.51 1.91
CA GLU A 272 -27.12 -19.16 1.83
C GLU A 272 -26.11 -18.12 1.30
N GLU A 273 -26.40 -17.58 0.11
CA GLU A 273 -26.45 -16.13 -0.18
C GLU A 273 -27.27 -15.87 -1.46
#